data_AF-A0A920JHR6-F1
#
_entry.id   AF-A0A920JHR6-F1
#
_cell.length_a   1.000
_cell.length_b   1.000
_cell.length_c   1.000
_cell.angle_alpha   90.00
_cell.angle_beta   90.00
_cell.angle_gamma   90.00
#
_symmetry.space_group_name_H-M   'P 1'
#
loop_
_entity.id
_entity.type
_entity.pdbx_description
1 polymer ?
#
loop_
_entity_poly.entity_id
_entity_poly.type
_entity_poly.pdbx_seq_one_letter_code
_entity_poly.pdbx_strand_id
1 'polypeptide(L)'
;MNEYDSSKMVDMMCTKRNMQQTKDPSEADLILLNTCSIREKPQEKVFHQLGRWKPLKKKKPELIIGVGGCVASQEGEKIIKRAPYVDIVFGPQTLHRLPKMYDDAVKPICLLLTLHFLK
;
A
#
# COMPACT_ATOMS: atom_id res chain seq x y z
N MET A 1 16.81 4.75 -5.02
CA MET A 1 16.07 4.99 -3.77
C MET A 1 17.11 5.01 -2.67
N ASN A 2 17.13 6.06 -1.86
CA ASN A 2 18.02 6.07 -0.71
C ASN A 2 17.44 5.09 0.32
N GLU A 3 18.29 4.20 0.82
CA GLU A 3 17.99 3.21 1.86
C GLU A 3 17.31 3.84 3.09
N TYR A 4 17.61 5.12 3.32
CA TYR A 4 17.08 5.95 4.40
C TYR A 4 15.57 6.22 4.34
N ASP A 5 14.97 6.38 3.16
CA ASP A 5 13.51 6.61 3.06
C ASP A 5 12.74 5.31 3.30
N SER A 6 13.34 4.17 2.90
CA SER A 6 12.81 2.83 3.12
C SER A 6 12.83 2.47 4.61
N SER A 7 13.96 2.69 5.30
CA SER A 7 14.07 2.42 6.73
C SER A 7 13.10 3.28 7.54
N LYS A 8 12.95 4.58 7.21
CA LYS A 8 11.98 5.44 7.89
C LYS A 8 10.53 4.98 7.76
N MET A 9 10.11 4.45 6.60
CA MET A 9 8.76 3.89 6.44
C MET A 9 8.57 2.68 7.35
N VAL A 10 9.54 1.78 7.37
CA VAL A 10 9.49 0.57 8.20
C VAL A 10 9.43 0.97 9.67
N ASP A 11 10.36 1.80 10.15
CA ASP A 11 10.41 2.24 11.55
C ASP A 11 9.11 2.92 12.00
N MET A 12 8.52 3.74 11.13
CA MET A 12 7.25 4.42 11.42
C MET A 12 6.10 3.43 11.57
N MET A 13 6.00 2.43 10.69
CA MET A 13 4.95 1.41 10.77
C MET A 13 5.16 0.46 11.95
N CYS A 14 6.40 0.04 12.22
CA CYS A 14 6.76 -0.74 13.40
C CYS A 14 6.38 0.00 14.70
N THR A 15 6.75 1.28 14.81
CA THR A 15 6.49 2.08 16.03
C THR A 15 5.02 2.41 16.24
N LYS A 16 4.28 2.75 15.17
CA LYS A 16 2.91 3.25 15.29
C LYS A 16 1.85 2.14 15.20
N ARG A 17 2.15 1.03 14.54
CA ARG A 17 1.18 -0.04 14.23
C ARG A 17 1.66 -1.43 14.64
N ASN A 18 2.78 -1.51 15.38
CA ASN A 18 3.35 -2.76 15.90
C ASN A 18 3.57 -3.83 14.81
N MET A 19 3.96 -3.37 13.61
CA MET A 19 4.22 -4.25 12.47
C MET A 19 5.66 -4.78 12.54
N GLN A 20 5.91 -5.89 11.86
CA GLN A 20 7.24 -6.45 11.67
C GLN A 20 7.56 -6.55 10.19
N GLN A 21 8.83 -6.36 9.85
CA GLN A 21 9.28 -6.48 8.46
C GLN A 21 9.41 -7.97 8.09
N THR A 22 8.74 -8.37 7.01
CA THR A 22 8.94 -9.68 6.37
C THR A 22 9.60 -9.50 5.00
N LYS A 23 10.34 -10.53 4.56
CA LYS A 23 10.85 -10.63 3.19
C LYS A 23 9.87 -11.34 2.26
N ASP A 24 8.87 -12.02 2.81
CA ASP A 24 7.84 -12.72 2.04
C ASP A 24 6.61 -11.83 1.86
N PRO A 25 6.31 -11.37 0.63
CA PRO A 25 5.12 -10.58 0.35
C PRO A 25 3.80 -11.32 0.63
N SER A 26 3.81 -12.66 0.69
CA SER A 26 2.61 -13.46 0.97
C SER A 26 2.18 -13.44 2.43
N GLU A 27 3.13 -13.20 3.34
CA GLU A 27 2.86 -13.08 4.78
C GLU A 27 2.47 -11.65 5.20
N ALA A 28 2.76 -10.66 4.35
CA ALA A 28 2.58 -9.26 4.67
C ALA A 28 1.09 -8.85 4.80
N ASP A 29 0.80 -7.93 5.71
CA ASP A 29 -0.48 -7.20 5.77
C ASP A 29 -0.41 -5.86 5.01
N LEU A 30 0.80 -5.33 4.81
CA LEU A 30 1.08 -4.13 4.06
C LEU A 30 2.30 -4.35 3.17
N ILE A 31 2.16 -4.04 1.89
CA ILE A 31 3.27 -4.01 0.94
C ILE A 31 3.42 -2.59 0.40
N LEU A 32 4.65 -2.06 0.44
CA LEU A 32 4.98 -0.72 -0.04
C LEU A 32 5.95 -0.80 -1.23
N LEU A 33 5.60 -0.14 -2.32
CA LEU A 33 6.49 0.09 -3.46
C LEU A 33 6.88 1.56 -3.53
N ASN A 34 8.08 1.89 -3.08
CA ASN A 34 8.61 3.23 -3.25
C ASN A 34 9.35 3.36 -4.60
N THR A 35 9.08 4.45 -5.31
CA THR A 35 9.46 4.68 -6.71
C THR A 35 10.26 5.98 -6.81
N CYS A 36 11.37 5.96 -7.53
CA CYS A 36 12.19 7.16 -7.78
C CYS A 36 12.18 7.54 -9.26
N SER A 37 12.34 8.83 -9.56
CA SER A 37 12.20 9.42 -10.90
C SER A 37 13.46 9.36 -11.77
N ILE A 38 14.58 8.83 -11.26
CA ILE A 38 15.90 8.97 -11.89
C ILE A 38 16.30 7.81 -12.83
N ARG A 39 15.37 6.96 -13.26
CA ARG A 39 15.69 5.80 -14.12
C ARG A 39 14.75 5.74 -15.32
N GLU A 40 15.24 5.22 -16.44
CA GLU A 40 14.42 4.95 -17.61
C GLU A 40 13.28 3.96 -17.30
N LYS A 41 12.10 4.24 -17.87
CA LYS A 41 10.87 3.44 -17.80
C LYS A 41 10.44 3.02 -16.39
N PRO A 42 10.38 3.96 -15.42
CA PRO A 42 10.08 3.60 -14.04
C PRO A 42 8.60 3.20 -13.88
N GLN A 43 7.73 3.68 -14.77
CA GLN A 43 6.31 3.31 -14.84
C GLN A 43 6.10 1.83 -15.17
N GLU A 44 6.80 1.31 -16.18
CA GLU A 44 6.67 -0.10 -16.59
C GLU A 44 7.05 -1.04 -15.44
N LYS A 45 8.10 -0.71 -14.69
CA LYS A 45 8.54 -1.48 -13.52
C LYS A 45 7.50 -1.46 -12.40
N VAL A 46 6.85 -0.32 -12.18
CA VAL A 46 5.74 -0.21 -11.21
C VAL A 46 4.61 -1.15 -11.60
N PHE A 47 4.12 -1.07 -12.85
CA PHE A 47 3.02 -1.92 -13.28
C PHE A 47 3.39 -3.40 -13.34
N HIS A 48 4.64 -3.74 -13.69
CA HIS A 48 5.12 -5.12 -13.62
C HIS A 48 5.07 -5.65 -12.19
N GLN A 49 5.57 -4.90 -11.21
CA GLN A 49 5.54 -5.31 -9.81
C GLN A 49 4.12 -5.39 -9.25
N LEU A 50 3.27 -4.40 -9.55
CA LEU A 50 1.85 -4.44 -9.17
C LEU A 50 1.12 -5.64 -9.80
N GLY A 51 1.49 -6.04 -11.01
CA GLY A 51 0.96 -7.24 -11.65
C GLY A 51 1.27 -8.52 -10.88
N ARG A 52 2.47 -8.62 -10.29
CA ARG A 52 2.88 -9.76 -9.45
C ARG A 52 2.14 -9.84 -8.12
N TRP A 53 1.69 -8.70 -7.58
CA TRP A 53 0.93 -8.65 -6.32
C TRP A 53 -0.58 -8.79 -6.50
N LYS A 54 -1.10 -8.63 -7.72
CA LYS A 54 -2.53 -8.82 -8.00
C LYS A 54 -3.07 -10.19 -7.52
N PRO A 55 -2.38 -11.33 -7.73
CA PRO A 55 -2.82 -12.61 -7.18
C PRO A 55 -2.79 -12.67 -5.65
N LEU A 56 -1.85 -11.96 -5.00
CA LEU A 56 -1.77 -11.90 -3.54
C LEU A 56 -2.98 -11.18 -2.95
N LYS A 57 -3.31 -9.99 -3.47
CA LYS A 57 -4.53 -9.25 -3.05
C LYS A 57 -5.82 -10.06 -3.30
N LYS A 58 -5.86 -10.87 -4.37
CA LYS A 58 -7.00 -11.76 -4.61
C LYS A 58 -7.13 -12.86 -3.55
N LYS A 59 -6.01 -13.41 -3.07
CA LYS A 59 -5.99 -14.43 -2.01
C LYS A 59 -6.22 -13.83 -0.63
N LYS A 60 -5.74 -12.60 -0.42
CA LYS A 60 -5.77 -11.86 0.84
C LYS A 60 -6.40 -10.47 0.58
N PRO A 61 -7.74 -10.33 0.52
CA PRO A 61 -8.40 -9.06 0.21
C PRO A 61 -8.06 -7.92 1.18
N GLU A 62 -7.71 -8.27 2.42
CA GLU A 62 -7.26 -7.36 3.49
C GLU A 62 -5.82 -6.85 3.32
N LEU A 63 -5.01 -7.46 2.44
CA LEU A 63 -3.65 -7.02 2.16
C LEU A 63 -3.67 -5.58 1.63
N ILE A 64 -3.00 -4.65 2.29
CA ILE A 64 -2.90 -3.27 1.82
C ILE A 64 -1.69 -3.12 0.88
N ILE A 65 -1.91 -2.50 -0.29
CA ILE A 65 -0.85 -2.19 -1.27
C ILE A 65 -0.69 -0.69 -1.38
N GLY A 66 0.49 -0.18 -1.03
CA GLY A 66 0.86 1.22 -1.15
C GLY A 66 1.93 1.47 -2.22
N VAL A 67 1.77 2.54 -3.00
CA VAL A 67 2.77 3.00 -3.97
C VAL A 67 3.21 4.43 -3.62
N GLY A 68 4.51 4.59 -3.37
CA GLY A 68 5.14 5.82 -2.89
C GLY A 68 6.11 6.43 -3.88
N GLY A 69 6.40 7.72 -3.73
CA GLY A 69 7.54 8.39 -4.36
C GLY A 69 7.19 9.22 -5.61
N CYS A 70 8.20 9.61 -6.39
CA CYS A 70 8.03 10.60 -7.47
C CYS A 70 7.10 10.11 -8.58
N VAL A 71 7.22 8.84 -8.98
CA VAL A 71 6.38 8.27 -10.04
C VAL A 71 4.94 8.16 -9.55
N ALA A 72 4.74 7.78 -8.29
CA ALA A 72 3.42 7.76 -7.66
C ALA A 72 2.73 9.14 -7.71
N SER A 73 3.50 10.22 -7.51
CA SER A 73 3.00 11.60 -7.57
C SER A 73 2.62 12.03 -9.00
N GLN A 74 3.40 11.62 -10.00
CA GLN A 74 3.19 12.00 -11.40
C GLN A 74 2.09 11.16 -12.08
N GLU A 75 1.99 9.89 -11.72
CA GLU A 75 1.19 8.88 -12.43
C GLU A 75 0.03 8.33 -11.58
N GLY A 76 -0.25 8.94 -10.42
CA GLY A 76 -1.22 8.44 -9.44
C GLY A 76 -2.57 8.07 -10.05
N GLU A 77 -3.14 8.92 -10.91
CA GLU A 77 -4.39 8.63 -11.61
C GLU A 77 -4.30 7.39 -12.51
N LYS A 78 -3.20 7.22 -13.24
CA LYS A 78 -3.01 6.05 -14.11
C LYS A 78 -2.81 4.78 -13.28
N ILE A 79 -2.15 4.88 -12.13
CA ILE A 79 -2.00 3.78 -11.17
C ILE A 79 -3.37 3.33 -10.69
N ILE A 80 -4.21 4.25 -10.21
CA ILE A 80 -5.56 3.93 -9.72
C ILE A 80 -6.42 3.32 -10.84
N LYS A 81 -6.38 3.88 -12.05
CA LYS A 81 -7.14 3.37 -13.20
C LYS A 81 -6.71 1.96 -13.64
N ARG A 82 -5.40 1.68 -13.70
CA ARG A 82 -4.88 0.39 -14.20
C ARG A 82 -4.74 -0.69 -13.12
N ALA A 83 -4.54 -0.27 -11.88
CA ALA A 83 -4.35 -1.13 -10.71
C ALA A 83 -5.30 -0.68 -9.58
N PRO A 84 -6.63 -0.87 -9.74
CA PRO A 84 -7.64 -0.44 -8.76
C PRO A 84 -7.56 -1.19 -7.42
N TYR A 85 -6.65 -2.16 -7.31
CA TYR A 85 -6.35 -2.91 -6.10
C TYR A 85 -5.20 -2.28 -5.28
N VAL A 86 -4.65 -1.15 -5.73
CA VAL A 86 -3.75 -0.31 -4.93
C VAL A 86 -4.60 0.55 -4.00
N ASP A 87 -4.35 0.42 -2.70
CA ASP A 87 -5.15 1.08 -1.67
C ASP A 87 -4.60 2.47 -1.32
N ILE A 88 -3.28 2.66 -1.42
CA ILE A 88 -2.61 3.90 -1.01
C ILE A 88 -1.66 4.38 -2.11
N VAL A 89 -1.76 5.67 -2.48
CA VAL A 89 -0.79 6.35 -3.35
C VAL A 89 -0.30 7.60 -2.64
N PHE A 90 1.01 7.77 -2.51
CA PHE A 90 1.58 8.92 -1.80
C PHE A 90 2.85 9.45 -2.46
N GLY A 91 3.08 10.75 -2.33
CA GLY A 91 4.28 11.41 -2.82
C GLY A 91 5.45 11.36 -1.83
N PRO A 92 6.66 11.76 -2.27
CA PRO A 92 7.86 11.71 -1.43
C PRO A 92 7.75 12.62 -0.20
N GLN A 93 7.02 13.74 -0.28
CA GLN A 93 6.85 14.69 0.83
C GLN A 93 5.74 14.28 1.82
N THR A 94 4.89 13.32 1.46
CA THR A 94 3.74 12.91 2.27
C THR A 94 3.97 11.62 3.05
N LEU A 95 5.23 11.16 3.14
CA LEU A 95 5.61 9.94 3.85
C LEU A 95 5.09 9.89 5.29
N HIS A 96 5.16 11.03 6.00
CA HIS A 96 4.69 11.17 7.38
C HIS A 96 3.20 10.88 7.57
N ARG A 97 2.41 10.89 6.49
CA ARG A 97 0.96 10.60 6.52
C ARG A 97 0.66 9.13 6.30
N LEU A 98 1.66 8.31 5.96
CA LEU A 98 1.49 6.90 5.66
C LEU A 98 0.74 6.12 6.75
N PRO A 99 1.01 6.31 8.07
CA PRO A 99 0.25 5.61 9.11
C PRO A 99 -1.24 5.94 9.09
N LYS A 100 -1.58 7.21 8.86
CA LYS A 100 -2.97 7.65 8.78
C LYS A 100 -3.65 7.10 7.52
N MET A 101 -2.97 7.16 6.38
CA MET A 101 -3.46 6.59 5.12
C MET A 101 -3.68 5.08 5.22
N TYR A 102 -2.83 4.38 5.98
CA TYR A 102 -3.01 2.98 6.30
C TYR A 102 -4.29 2.75 7.10
N ASP A 103 -4.53 3.52 8.17
CA ASP A 103 -5.76 3.38 8.96
C ASP A 103 -7.03 3.62 8.13
N ASP A 104 -6.99 4.62 7.24
CA ASP A 104 -8.10 4.93 6.34
C ASP A 104 -8.35 3.82 5.30
N ALA A 105 -7.29 3.10 4.90
CA ALA A 105 -7.35 2.00 3.94
C ALA A 105 -7.75 0.66 4.58
N VAL A 106 -7.44 0.45 5.86
CA VAL A 106 -7.88 -0.71 6.63
C VAL A 106 -9.39 -0.64 6.76
N LYS A 107 -10.09 -1.51 6.03
CA LYS A 107 -11.54 -1.63 6.17
C LYS A 107 -11.86 -2.24 7.53
N PRO A 108 -12.55 -1.54 8.43
CA PRO A 108 -13.08 -2.19 9.62
C PRO A 108 -14.07 -3.27 9.17
N ILE A 109 -14.02 -4.43 9.82
CA ILE A 109 -15.02 -5.48 9.64
C ILE A 109 -16.39 -4.87 10.03
N CYS A 110 -17.21 -4.55 9.02
CA CYS A 110 -18.57 -4.08 9.24
C CYS A 110 -19.47 -5.31 9.47
N LEU A 111 -19.54 -5.78 10.72
CA LEU A 111 -20.51 -6.79 11.14
C LEU A 111 -21.88 -6.12 11.31
N LEU A 112 -22.72 -6.17 10.28
CA LEU A 112 -24.10 -5.74 10.37
C LEU A 112 -24.93 -6.86 11.03
N LEU A 113 -25.12 -6.79 12.34
CA LEU A 113 -25.98 -7.73 13.07
C LEU A 113 -27.43 -7.23 12.97
N THR A 114 -28.16 -7.64 11.95
CA THR A 114 -29.60 -7.38 11.87
C THR A 114 -30.33 -8.23 12.91
N LEU A 115 -30.59 -7.66 14.08
CA LEU A 115 -31.49 -8.23 15.08
C LEU A 115 -32.93 -8.14 14.52
N HIS A 116 -33.44 -9.23 13.96
CA HIS A 116 -34.86 -9.36 13.68
C HIS A 116 -35.57 -9.70 14.98
N PHE A 117 -36.27 -8.72 15.56
CA PHE A 117 -37.27 -8.99 16.60
C PHE A 117 -38.52 -9.53 15.91
N LEU A 118 -38.68 -10.86 15.92
CA LEU A 118 -39.98 -11.49 15.72
C LEU A 118 -40.81 -11.20 16.98
N LYS A 119 -41.87 -10.40 16.83
CA LYS A 119 -42.96 -10.33 17.80
C LYS A 119 -43.72 -11.66 17.82
#